data_AF-R7TK82-F1
#
_entry.id   AF-R7TK82-F1
#
_cell.length_a   1.000
_cell.length_b   1.000
_cell.length_c   1.000
_cell.angle_alpha   90.00
_cell.angle_beta   90.00
_cell.angle_gamma   90.00
#
_symmetry.space_group_name_H-M   'P 1'
#
loop_
_entity.id
_entity.type
_entity.pdbx_description
1 polymer ?
#
loop_
_entity_poly.entity_id
_entity_poly.type
_entity_poly.pdbx_seq_one_letter_code
_entity_poly.pdbx_strand_id
1 'polypeptide(L)'
;MDGNMFMSRHNLDMTFTFCDTRILTLVGYEPDELIGKTAYHFHNPLDADKIKGCHSNLIHKGTSVSKYYRFLGKTGEWVWMQTRATIIFSAGNRPQYVVCMNYVIG
;
A
#
# COMPACT_ATOMS: atom_id res chain seq x y z
N MET A 1 1.69 3.50 -20.59
CA MET A 1 0.62 2.71 -19.94
C MET A 1 0.75 2.72 -18.40
N ASP A 2 1.64 3.54 -17.82
CA ASP A 2 1.99 3.51 -16.38
C ASP A 2 1.33 4.61 -15.53
N GLY A 3 0.27 5.23 -16.06
CA GLY A 3 -0.33 6.43 -15.46
C GLY A 3 -1.18 6.18 -14.22
N ASN A 4 -1.64 4.95 -13.98
CA ASN A 4 -2.58 4.61 -12.90
C ASN A 4 -1.91 3.89 -11.72
N MET A 5 -0.59 3.93 -11.60
CA MET A 5 0.14 3.23 -10.55
C MET A 5 1.12 4.17 -9.85
N PHE A 6 1.25 4.00 -8.54
CA PHE A 6 2.30 4.63 -7.74
C PHE A 6 2.98 3.60 -6.83
N MET A 7 4.24 3.88 -6.49
CA MET A 7 5.02 3.03 -5.59
C MET A 7 5.01 3.57 -4.16
N SER A 8 5.02 2.68 -3.19
CA SER A 8 5.28 3.03 -1.79
C SER A 8 6.21 2.02 -1.14
N ARG A 9 6.90 2.45 -0.09
CA ARG A 9 7.63 1.55 0.82
C ARG A 9 7.09 1.69 2.22
N HIS A 10 7.13 0.59 2.94
CA HIS A 10 6.61 0.52 4.29
C HIS A 10 7.54 -0.27 5.20
N ASN A 11 7.48 0.01 6.50
CA ASN A 11 7.90 -0.94 7.52
C ASN A 11 7.01 -2.21 7.48
N LEU A 12 7.41 -3.26 8.20
CA LEU A 12 6.67 -4.53 8.21
C LEU A 12 5.25 -4.43 8.81
N ASP A 13 5.00 -3.38 9.60
CA ASP A 13 3.69 -2.98 10.16
C ASP A 13 2.86 -2.11 9.19
N MET A 14 3.30 -2.00 7.94
CA MET A 14 2.70 -1.19 6.88
C MET A 14 2.76 0.33 7.11
N THR A 15 3.59 0.82 8.03
CA THR A 15 3.89 2.25 8.19
C THR A 15 4.67 2.78 6.99
N PHE A 16 4.16 3.82 6.31
CA PHE A 16 4.82 4.42 5.14
C PHE A 16 6.18 5.01 5.51
N THR A 17 7.21 4.63 4.75
CA THR A 17 8.56 5.19 4.81
C THR A 17 8.97 5.89 3.51
N PHE A 18 8.22 5.68 2.44
CA PHE A 18 8.36 6.37 1.17
C PHE A 18 7.07 6.26 0.37
N CYS A 19 6.73 7.30 -0.40
CA CYS A 19 5.70 7.22 -1.42
C CYS A 19 6.12 8.05 -2.63
N ASP A 20 5.83 7.53 -3.82
CA ASP A 20 6.02 8.22 -5.09
C ASP A 20 5.03 9.39 -5.23
N THR A 21 5.45 10.50 -5.84
CA THR A 21 4.66 11.73 -6.03
C THR A 21 3.41 11.54 -6.87
N ARG A 22 3.32 10.47 -7.67
CA ARG A 22 2.11 10.11 -8.43
C ARG A 22 0.88 9.91 -7.57
N ILE A 23 1.03 9.63 -6.26
CA ILE A 23 -0.12 9.53 -5.35
C ILE A 23 -0.91 10.85 -5.28
N LEU A 24 -0.27 12.01 -5.49
CA LEU A 24 -0.95 13.30 -5.55
C LEU A 24 -2.00 13.32 -6.66
N THR A 25 -1.61 12.96 -7.87
CA THR A 25 -2.52 12.97 -9.03
C THR A 25 -3.57 11.86 -8.93
N LEU A 26 -3.24 10.73 -8.30
CA LEU A 26 -4.09 9.54 -8.29
C LEU A 26 -5.05 9.44 -7.10
N VAL A 27 -4.70 10.04 -5.97
CA VAL A 27 -5.41 9.90 -4.68
C VAL A 27 -5.52 11.24 -3.93
N GLY A 28 -4.77 12.26 -4.34
CA GLY A 28 -4.86 13.63 -3.81
C GLY A 28 -3.96 13.95 -2.61
N TYR A 29 -3.14 13.00 -2.13
CA TYR A 29 -2.21 13.25 -1.03
C TYR A 29 -0.84 13.67 -1.55
N GLU A 30 -0.18 14.58 -0.84
CA GLU A 30 1.27 14.71 -0.95
C GLU A 30 1.96 13.54 -0.24
N PRO A 31 3.10 13.01 -0.74
CA PRO A 31 3.81 11.90 -0.13
C PRO A 31 4.07 12.06 1.38
N ASP A 32 4.48 13.25 1.80
CA ASP A 32 4.81 13.57 3.20
C ASP A 32 3.62 13.45 4.15
N GLU A 33 2.39 13.57 3.64
CA GLU A 33 1.18 13.41 4.45
C GLU A 33 0.92 11.95 4.85
N LEU A 34 1.56 11.00 4.16
CA LEU A 34 1.44 9.56 4.39
C LEU A 34 2.55 9.05 5.29
N ILE A 35 3.75 9.65 5.23
CA ILE A 35 4.94 9.18 5.95
C ILE A 35 4.68 9.10 7.45
N GLY A 36 5.09 7.99 8.07
CA GLY A 36 4.89 7.74 9.48
C GLY A 36 3.48 7.29 9.86
N LYS A 37 2.52 7.25 8.92
CA LYS A 37 1.19 6.65 9.14
C LYS A 37 1.17 5.22 8.64
N THR A 38 0.41 4.36 9.30
CA THR A 38 0.12 3.03 8.77
C THR A 38 -0.85 3.12 7.60
N ALA A 39 -0.64 2.28 6.57
CA ALA A 39 -1.55 2.17 5.44
C ALA A 39 -2.99 1.87 5.88
N TYR A 40 -3.20 1.20 7.03
CA TYR A 40 -4.54 0.88 7.54
C TYR A 40 -5.40 2.11 7.84
N HIS A 41 -4.79 3.27 8.14
CA HIS A 41 -5.55 4.52 8.34
C HIS A 41 -6.35 4.95 7.10
N PHE A 42 -5.92 4.51 5.92
CA PHE A 42 -6.52 4.89 4.66
C PHE A 42 -7.39 3.79 4.06
N HIS A 43 -7.43 2.60 4.65
CA HIS A 43 -8.28 1.52 4.14
C HIS A 43 -9.72 1.73 4.59
N ASN A 44 -10.67 1.45 3.70
CA ASN A 44 -12.07 1.39 4.08
C ASN A 44 -12.28 0.29 5.15
N PRO A 45 -12.96 0.59 6.27
CA PRO A 45 -13.18 -0.39 7.35
C PRO A 45 -13.90 -1.66 6.89
N LEU A 46 -14.77 -1.58 5.89
CA LEU A 46 -15.49 -2.74 5.34
C LEU A 46 -14.59 -3.69 4.54
N ASP A 47 -13.37 -3.28 4.22
CA ASP A 47 -12.38 -4.11 3.53
C ASP A 47 -11.30 -4.67 4.49
N ALA A 48 -11.39 -4.37 5.80
CA ALA A 48 -10.37 -4.69 6.80
C ALA A 48 -9.99 -6.18 6.84
N ASP A 49 -10.96 -7.10 6.78
CA ASP A 49 -10.67 -8.54 6.83
C ASP A 49 -9.87 -9.01 5.60
N LYS A 50 -10.19 -8.47 4.41
CA LYS A 50 -9.46 -8.78 3.18
C LYS A 50 -8.02 -8.29 3.28
N ILE A 51 -7.83 -7.07 3.80
CA ILE A 51 -6.51 -6.45 3.97
C ILE A 51 -5.68 -7.21 5.00
N LYS A 52 -6.28 -7.59 6.14
CA LYS A 52 -5.64 -8.43 7.16
C LYS A 52 -5.18 -9.77 6.58
N GLY A 53 -6.04 -10.42 5.77
CA GLY A 53 -5.67 -11.64 5.07
C GLY A 53 -4.51 -11.45 4.10
N CYS A 54 -4.49 -10.35 3.33
CA CYS A 54 -3.42 -10.04 2.39
C CYS A 54 -2.09 -9.76 3.09
N HIS A 55 -2.10 -9.04 4.21
CA HIS A 55 -0.90 -8.77 5.01
C HIS A 55 -0.39 -10.04 5.70
N SER A 56 -1.28 -10.87 6.25
CA SER A 56 -0.87 -12.19 6.77
C SER A 56 -0.17 -13.02 5.69
N ASN A 57 -0.75 -13.10 4.48
CA ASN A 57 -0.12 -13.79 3.35
C ASN A 57 1.26 -13.21 2.99
N LEU A 58 1.39 -11.87 3.02
CA LEU A 58 2.66 -11.19 2.76
C LEU A 58 3.74 -11.60 3.75
N ILE A 59 3.41 -11.61 5.05
CA ILE A 59 4.36 -12.00 6.10
C ILE A 59 4.79 -13.47 5.96
N HIS A 60 3.86 -14.37 5.63
CA HIS A 60 4.16 -15.81 5.53
C HIS A 60 4.88 -16.19 4.23
N LYS A 61 4.60 -15.51 3.12
CA LYS A 61 5.08 -15.90 1.78
C LYS A 61 6.11 -14.94 1.20
N GLY A 62 6.36 -13.81 1.85
CA GLY A 62 7.22 -12.73 1.33
C GLY A 62 6.60 -11.90 0.20
N THR A 63 5.48 -12.34 -0.38
CA THR A 63 4.74 -11.61 -1.43
C THR A 63 3.24 -11.77 -1.24
N SER A 64 2.47 -10.79 -1.73
CA SER A 64 1.00 -10.83 -1.70
C SER A 64 0.42 -9.93 -2.79
N VAL A 65 -0.76 -10.31 -3.30
CA VAL A 65 -1.56 -9.48 -4.20
C VAL A 65 -2.94 -9.33 -3.60
N SER A 66 -3.38 -8.10 -3.40
CA SER A 66 -4.69 -7.84 -2.82
C SER A 66 -5.81 -8.16 -3.81
N LYS A 67 -7.01 -8.43 -3.26
CA LYS A 67 -8.24 -8.16 -4.01
C LYS A 67 -8.42 -6.65 -4.17
N TYR A 68 -9.40 -6.23 -4.96
CA TYR A 68 -9.79 -4.83 -5.00
C TYR A 68 -10.29 -4.36 -3.64
N TYR A 69 -9.81 -3.21 -3.21
CA TYR A 69 -10.17 -2.56 -1.96
C TYR A 69 -10.30 -1.06 -2.17
N ARG A 70 -10.90 -0.38 -1.20
CA ARG A 70 -11.05 1.09 -1.23
C ARG A 70 -10.02 1.76 -0.35
N PHE A 71 -9.30 2.71 -0.93
CA PHE A 71 -8.38 3.60 -0.25
C PHE A 71 -9.03 4.99 -0.14
N LEU A 72 -8.92 5.63 1.02
CA LEU A 72 -9.50 6.93 1.29
C LEU A 72 -8.70 7.99 0.54
N GLY A 73 -9.30 8.62 -0.45
CA GLY A 73 -8.77 9.78 -1.15
C GLY A 73 -8.78 11.03 -0.26
N LYS A 74 -7.98 12.03 -0.63
CA LYS A 74 -7.79 13.24 0.18
C LYS A 74 -9.09 14.03 0.39
N THR A 75 -10.00 13.99 -0.58
CA THR A 75 -11.28 14.73 -0.51
C THR A 75 -12.41 13.94 0.17
N GLY A 76 -12.10 12.73 0.68
CA GLY A 76 -13.04 11.86 1.39
C GLY A 76 -13.71 10.80 0.52
N GLU A 77 -13.37 10.76 -0.78
CA GLU A 77 -13.81 9.76 -1.73
C GLU A 77 -13.10 8.42 -1.56
N TRP A 78 -13.68 7.35 -2.10
CA TRP A 78 -13.05 6.03 -2.11
C TRP A 78 -12.44 5.75 -3.47
N VAL A 79 -11.12 5.60 -3.50
CA VAL A 79 -10.36 5.20 -4.69
C VAL A 79 -10.23 3.68 -4.70
N TRP A 80 -10.68 3.04 -5.77
CA TRP A 80 -10.52 1.59 -5.94
C TRP A 80 -9.08 1.25 -6.29
N MET A 81 -8.51 0.30 -5.55
CA MET A 81 -7.11 -0.05 -5.67
C MET A 81 -6.86 -1.55 -5.63
N GLN A 82 -5.80 -1.97 -6.32
CA GLN A 82 -5.14 -3.25 -6.12
C GLN A 82 -3.67 -3.03 -5.79
N THR A 83 -3.14 -3.76 -4.82
CA THR A 83 -1.74 -3.64 -4.44
C THR A 83 -1.02 -4.97 -4.57
N ARG A 84 0.16 -4.93 -5.17
CA ARG A 84 1.14 -6.01 -5.13
C ARG A 84 2.22 -5.61 -4.13
N ALA A 85 2.41 -6.42 -3.10
CA ALA A 85 3.34 -6.17 -2.02
C ALA A 85 4.42 -7.26 -1.99
N THR A 86 5.66 -6.86 -1.76
CA THR A 86 6.82 -7.75 -1.63
C THR A 86 7.68 -7.31 -0.47
N ILE A 87 8.06 -8.24 0.41
CA ILE A 87 9.05 -8.01 1.46
C ILE A 87 10.44 -8.07 0.83
N ILE A 88 11.25 -7.05 1.11
CA ILE A 88 12.67 -7.04 0.77
C ILE A 88 13.45 -7.57 1.97
N PHE A 89 14.32 -8.54 1.70
CA PHE A 89 15.17 -9.20 2.68
C PHE A 89 16.61 -8.71 2.55
N SER A 90 17.31 -8.62 3.66
CA SER A 90 18.76 -8.43 3.70
C SER A 90 19.49 -9.69 3.21
N ALA A 91 20.80 -9.59 2.96
CA ALA A 91 21.65 -10.73 2.60
C ALA A 91 21.60 -11.90 3.61
N GLY A 92 21.26 -11.64 4.87
CA GLY A 92 21.07 -12.66 5.92
C GLY A 92 19.63 -13.18 6.05
N ASN A 93 18.79 -13.02 5.02
CA ASN A 93 17.38 -13.42 5.00
C ASN A 93 16.52 -12.79 6.11
N ARG A 94 16.94 -11.65 6.67
CA ARG A 94 16.12 -10.87 7.62
C ARG A 94 15.24 -9.88 6.85
N PRO A 95 13.92 -9.84 7.09
CA PRO A 95 13.03 -8.89 6.43
C PRO A 95 13.40 -7.46 6.82
N GLN A 96 13.32 -6.51 5.88
CA GLN A 96 13.72 -5.11 6.07
C GLN A 96 12.53 -4.17 5.91
N TYR A 97 11.88 -4.20 4.76
CA TYR A 97 10.75 -3.33 4.43
C TYR A 97 9.88 -3.99 3.37
N VAL A 98 8.69 -3.43 3.17
CA VAL A 98 7.74 -3.83 2.12
C VAL A 98 7.82 -2.83 0.98
N VAL A 99 7.85 -3.30 -0.26
CA VAL A 99 7.61 -2.49 -1.46
C VAL A 99 6.22 -2.80 -1.99
N CYS A 100 5.43 -1.77 -2.24
CA CYS A 100 4.08 -1.87 -2.77
C CYS A 100 4.00 -1.19 -4.13
N MET A 101 3.46 -1.90 -5.12
CA MET A 101 2.99 -1.37 -6.39
C MET A 101 1.48 -1.20 -6.26
N ASN A 102 1.00 0.03 -6.22
CA ASN A 102 -0.39 0.36 -5.94
C ASN A 102 -1.07 0.84 -7.22
N TYR A 103 -2.02 0.05 -7.73
CA TYR A 103 -2.73 0.31 -8.98
C TYR A 103 -4.11 0.87 -8.69
N VAL A 104 -4.39 2.07 -9.18
CA VAL A 104 -5.73 2.67 -9.20
C VAL A 104 -6.55 2.03 -10.31
N ILE A 105 -7.76 1.59 -9.95
CA ILE A 105 -8.72 0.97 -10.85
C ILE A 105 -9.73 2.04 -11.26
N GLY A 106 -9.85 2.27 -12.58
CA GLY A 106 -10.83 3.16 -13.19
C GLY A 106 -11.99 2.39 -13.81
#